data_AF-A0A8T0SEE8-F1
#
_entry.id   AF-A0A8T0SEE8-F1
#
_cell.length_a   1.000
_cell.length_b   1.000
_cell.length_c   1.000
_cell.angle_alpha   90.00
_cell.angle_beta   90.00
_cell.angle_gamma   90.00
#
_symmetry.space_group_name_H-M   'P 1'
#
loop_
_entity.id
_entity.type
_entity.pdbx_description
1 polymer ?
#
loop_
_entity_poly.entity_id
_entity_poly.type
_entity_poly.pdbx_seq_one_letter_code
_entity_poly.pdbx_strand_id
1 'polypeptide(L)'
;MSISILARKEDMETRNCPAKRKRLMLSKQTDLYGINFLSLPEDIVSRIIAGITLKEAVRMSIVCSKLRKSWIYHPNLDFNISTVPASSRHNIMQGLKRFIDTVNFVLREHSGLALNRLAVNFELHKEHANDIDGWVSFAISSKARVVVLNFSPYLGQHENNYSFPCHLFNNQNSSHLQVLRLDSVTLDPSREFCGFSNLTTLALVHVLILQDLQYFLLRCPLLECLTIRQCPELHNLHATQPLQCLKFQCVQDCAIHRIDLHAPNLTLFQYRGGSKVLFALNECLKLKAATVAFFVEV
;
A
#
# COMPACT_ATOMS: atom_id res chain seq x y z
N MET A 1 14.84 -57.57 -13.07
CA MET A 1 14.65 -58.76 -12.22
C MET A 1 14.64 -58.29 -10.77
N SER A 2 13.47 -58.39 -10.11
CA SER A 2 13.26 -59.12 -8.85
C SER A 2 14.41 -59.09 -7.82
N ILE A 3 14.28 -58.67 -6.55
CA ILE A 3 13.22 -58.89 -5.56
C ILE A 3 13.49 -58.01 -4.31
N SER A 4 12.40 -57.46 -3.79
CA SER A 4 11.96 -57.25 -2.40
C SER A 4 12.91 -57.55 -1.22
N ILE A 5 12.92 -56.66 -0.21
CA ILE A 5 12.95 -57.09 1.20
C ILE A 5 11.81 -56.39 1.96
N LEU A 6 10.95 -57.25 2.51
CA LEU A 6 9.74 -56.96 3.26
C LEU A 6 10.06 -56.43 4.65
N ALA A 7 9.24 -55.48 5.09
CA ALA A 7 9.08 -55.15 6.50
C ALA A 7 8.44 -56.32 7.25
N ARG A 8 8.96 -56.64 8.46
CA ARG A 8 8.21 -57.33 9.50
C ARG A 8 8.23 -56.48 10.77
N LYS A 9 7.05 -56.41 11.36
CA LYS A 9 6.63 -55.62 12.52
C LYS A 9 6.33 -56.63 13.61
N GLU A 10 6.87 -56.43 14.81
CA GLU A 10 6.38 -57.07 16.04
C GLU A 10 6.40 -56.03 17.17
N ASP A 11 5.42 -56.19 18.06
CA ASP A 11 4.72 -55.18 18.86
C ASP A 11 5.29 -54.93 20.27
N MET A 12 4.70 -53.90 20.93
CA MET A 12 4.51 -53.73 22.40
C MET A 12 5.78 -53.46 23.24
N GLU A 13 5.85 -52.55 24.22
CA GLU A 13 4.89 -51.66 24.87
C GLU A 13 5.66 -50.71 25.82
N THR A 14 5.11 -49.52 26.06
CA THR A 14 5.36 -48.62 27.22
C THR A 14 6.76 -47.98 27.42
N ARG A 15 6.83 -46.65 27.38
CA ARG A 15 7.03 -45.79 28.58
C ARG A 15 7.19 -44.30 28.23
N ASN A 16 6.32 -43.55 28.89
CA ASN A 16 6.23 -42.11 29.15
C ASN A 16 7.59 -41.38 29.38
N CYS A 17 7.83 -40.23 28.74
CA CYS A 17 8.39 -38.97 29.33
C CYS A 17 8.76 -37.91 28.27
N PRO A 18 8.74 -36.60 28.60
CA PRO A 18 8.55 -35.51 27.64
C PRO A 18 9.84 -35.05 26.96
N ALA A 19 9.74 -34.76 25.66
CA ALA A 19 10.82 -34.13 24.90
C ALA A 19 11.07 -32.70 25.42
N LYS A 20 12.17 -32.54 26.16
CA LYS A 20 12.74 -31.24 26.55
C LYS A 20 12.95 -30.37 25.31
N ARG A 21 12.34 -29.19 25.28
CA ARG A 21 12.72 -28.09 24.38
C ARG A 21 14.20 -27.76 24.61
N LYS A 22 15.08 -28.19 23.70
CA LYS A 22 16.47 -27.72 23.67
C LYS A 22 16.48 -26.25 23.30
N ARG A 23 16.77 -25.40 24.28
CA ARG A 23 17.11 -23.99 24.09
C ARG A 23 18.49 -23.96 23.44
N LEU A 24 18.57 -23.53 22.18
CA LEU A 24 19.84 -23.25 21.53
C LEU A 24 20.52 -22.09 22.28
N MET A 25 21.55 -22.43 23.05
CA MET A 25 22.52 -21.48 23.58
C MET A 25 23.36 -20.99 22.40
N LEU A 26 23.16 -19.74 21.97
CA LEU A 26 24.15 -19.06 21.13
C LEU A 26 25.27 -18.59 22.05
N SER A 27 26.40 -19.29 22.04
CA SER A 27 27.67 -18.74 22.48
C SER A 27 28.47 -18.31 21.25
N LYS A 28 28.63 -17.01 21.07
CA LYS A 28 29.86 -16.36 20.61
C LYS A 28 29.70 -14.85 20.75
N GLN A 29 30.41 -14.34 21.75
CA GLN A 29 30.69 -12.94 22.01
C GLN A 29 31.09 -12.25 20.70
N THR A 30 30.37 -11.21 20.33
CA THR A 30 30.87 -10.13 19.48
C THR A 30 30.72 -8.88 20.31
N ASP A 31 31.85 -8.32 20.74
CA ASP A 31 31.93 -7.04 21.44
C ASP A 31 31.62 -5.91 20.44
N LEU A 32 30.35 -5.81 20.05
CA LEU A 32 29.75 -4.54 19.69
C LEU A 32 29.26 -3.96 21.01
N TYR A 33 29.46 -2.66 21.25
CA TYR A 33 28.77 -1.92 22.31
C TYR A 33 27.26 -2.05 22.07
N GLY A 34 26.70 -3.16 22.51
CA GLY A 34 25.33 -3.54 22.28
C GLY A 34 24.48 -2.64 23.14
N ILE A 35 23.69 -1.78 22.50
CA ILE A 35 22.67 -1.00 23.18
C ILE A 35 21.85 -1.98 24.01
N ASN A 36 21.94 -1.85 25.33
CA ASN A 36 21.17 -2.69 26.23
C ASN A 36 19.71 -2.23 26.19
N PHE A 37 18.94 -2.78 25.25
CA PHE A 37 17.50 -2.53 25.10
C PHE A 37 16.71 -2.81 26.39
N LEU A 38 17.26 -3.57 27.33
CA LEU A 38 16.64 -3.80 28.63
C LEU A 38 16.70 -2.58 29.56
N SER A 39 17.56 -1.60 29.29
CA SER A 39 17.73 -0.39 30.11
C SER A 39 17.03 0.85 29.56
N LEU A 40 16.49 0.79 28.34
CA LEU A 40 15.87 1.94 27.70
C LEU A 40 14.43 2.19 28.20
N PRO A 41 14.04 3.46 28.41
CA PRO A 41 12.65 3.89 28.55
C PRO A 41 11.76 3.49 27.35
N GLU A 42 10.47 3.31 27.60
CA GLU A 42 9.49 2.82 26.62
C GLU A 42 9.25 3.79 25.45
N ASP A 43 9.36 5.09 25.69
CA ASP A 43 9.28 6.13 24.66
C ASP A 43 10.49 6.09 23.72
N ILE A 44 11.69 5.85 24.23
CA ILE A 44 12.90 5.68 23.41
C ILE A 44 12.78 4.39 22.59
N VAL A 45 12.35 3.28 23.21
CA VAL A 45 12.08 2.04 22.49
C VAL A 45 11.08 2.25 21.35
N SER A 46 9.98 2.96 21.61
CA SER A 46 8.96 3.26 20.62
C SER A 46 9.51 4.08 19.45
N ARG A 47 10.37 5.07 19.72
CA ARG A 47 11.06 5.86 18.68
C ARG A 47 12.02 5.01 17.84
N ILE A 48 12.78 4.12 18.47
CA ILE A 48 13.68 3.21 17.75
C ILE A 48 12.87 2.28 16.84
N ILE A 49 11.80 1.68 17.37
CA ILE A 49 10.92 0.78 16.62
C ILE A 49 10.23 1.51 15.46
N ALA A 50 9.80 2.76 15.66
CA ALA A 50 9.23 3.58 14.59
C ALA A 50 10.24 3.98 13.50
N GLY A 51 11.55 3.96 13.81
CA GLY A 51 12.63 4.32 12.90
C GLY A 51 13.17 3.15 12.05
N ILE A 52 12.76 1.92 12.34
CA ILE A 52 13.15 0.72 11.58
C ILE A 52 11.97 0.18 10.77
N THR A 53 12.19 -0.85 9.96
CA THR A 53 11.09 -1.49 9.22
C THR A 53 10.25 -2.39 10.13
N LEU A 54 8.98 -2.60 9.78
CA LEU A 54 8.10 -3.56 10.48
C LEU A 54 8.74 -4.95 10.58
N LYS A 55 9.42 -5.40 9.52
CA LYS A 55 10.12 -6.69 9.48
C LYS A 55 11.24 -6.77 10.50
N GLU A 56 12.02 -5.70 10.65
CA GLU A 56 13.07 -5.61 11.67
C GLU A 56 12.49 -5.53 13.07
N ALA A 57 11.43 -4.75 13.27
CA ALA A 57 10.73 -4.67 14.55
C ALA A 57 10.19 -6.06 14.99
N VAL A 58 9.58 -6.81 14.07
CA VAL A 58 9.11 -8.18 14.34
C VAL A 58 10.30 -9.10 14.65
N ARG A 59 11.42 -9.01 13.94
CA ARG A 59 12.63 -9.80 14.24
C ARG A 59 13.20 -9.46 15.62
N MET A 60 13.28 -8.18 15.98
CA MET A 60 13.74 -7.75 17.29
C MET A 60 12.84 -8.25 18.41
N SER A 61 11.54 -8.35 18.15
CA SER A 61 10.55 -8.89 19.10
C SER A 61 10.79 -10.37 19.47
N ILE A 62 11.45 -11.13 18.57
CA ILE A 62 11.83 -12.53 18.80
C ILE A 62 13.08 -12.60 19.68
N VAL A 63 14.02 -11.66 19.50
CA VAL A 63 15.33 -11.66 20.17
C VAL A 63 15.24 -11.05 21.56
N CYS A 64 14.45 -10.00 21.75
CA CYS A 64 14.35 -9.25 23.00
C CYS A 64 12.94 -9.34 23.58
N SER A 65 12.81 -9.91 24.79
CA SER A 65 11.52 -10.08 25.47
C SER A 65 10.82 -8.74 25.76
N LYS A 66 11.55 -7.66 26.04
CA LYS A 66 10.98 -6.31 26.21
C LYS A 66 10.37 -5.76 24.92
N LEU A 67 10.89 -6.17 23.76
CA LEU A 67 10.42 -5.72 22.44
C LEU A 67 9.36 -6.65 21.85
N ARG A 68 8.98 -7.72 22.57
CA ARG A 68 8.08 -8.77 22.07
C ARG A 68 6.77 -8.24 21.49
N LYS A 69 6.25 -7.15 22.05
CA LYS A 69 5.00 -6.52 21.63
C LYS A 69 5.19 -5.13 21.03
N SER A 70 6.40 -4.61 20.92
CA SER A 70 6.58 -3.21 20.49
C SER A 70 6.15 -2.96 19.04
N TRP A 71 6.24 -3.98 18.18
CA TRP A 71 5.82 -3.89 16.78
C TRP A 71 4.29 -3.72 16.59
N ILE A 72 3.46 -4.04 17.60
CA ILE A 72 1.99 -3.87 17.49
C ILE A 72 1.55 -2.41 17.51
N TYR A 73 2.49 -1.49 17.80
CA TYR A 73 2.29 -0.04 17.77
C TYR A 73 3.06 0.62 16.63
N HIS A 74 3.55 -0.18 15.67
CA HIS A 74 4.41 0.34 14.61
C HIS A 74 3.63 1.31 13.70
N PRO A 75 4.12 2.53 13.45
CA PRO A 75 3.34 3.54 12.74
C PRO A 75 3.19 3.25 11.25
N ASN A 76 4.06 2.43 10.67
CA ASN A 76 4.08 2.14 9.24
C ASN A 76 3.96 0.63 8.98
N LEU A 77 2.86 0.19 8.38
CA LEU A 77 2.67 -1.19 7.98
C LEU A 77 2.86 -1.29 6.47
N ASP A 78 4.09 -1.62 6.04
CA ASP A 78 4.44 -1.80 4.64
C ASP A 78 4.60 -3.30 4.31
N PHE A 79 3.68 -3.83 3.52
CA PHE A 79 3.65 -5.22 3.08
C PHE A 79 4.04 -5.33 1.62
N ASN A 80 4.96 -6.24 1.30
CA ASN A 80 5.37 -6.52 -0.08
C ASN A 80 5.78 -7.98 -0.28
N ILE A 81 6.26 -8.35 -1.46
CA ILE A 81 6.73 -9.72 -1.76
C ILE A 81 7.77 -10.26 -0.76
N SER A 82 8.56 -9.39 -0.12
CA SER A 82 9.56 -9.77 0.89
C SER A 82 8.96 -10.11 2.26
N THR A 83 7.67 -9.84 2.47
CA THR A 83 6.86 -10.27 3.61
C THR A 83 6.65 -11.79 3.59
N VAL A 84 6.60 -12.39 2.41
CA VAL A 84 6.47 -13.84 2.25
C VAL A 84 7.85 -14.53 2.35
N PRO A 85 7.96 -15.67 3.06
CA PRO A 85 9.16 -16.49 3.08
C PRO A 85 9.62 -16.88 1.67
N ALA A 86 10.94 -16.91 1.43
CA ALA A 86 11.51 -17.21 0.11
C ALA A 86 11.04 -18.56 -0.46
N SER A 87 10.88 -19.56 0.41
CA SER A 87 10.39 -20.91 0.05
C SER A 87 9.02 -20.90 -0.65
N SER A 88 8.21 -19.86 -0.43
CA SER A 88 6.84 -19.76 -0.96
C SER A 88 6.75 -18.90 -2.21
N ARG A 89 7.86 -18.32 -2.67
CA ARG A 89 7.89 -17.52 -3.90
C ARG A 89 7.92 -18.37 -5.17
N HIS A 90 8.28 -19.65 -5.05
CA HIS A 90 8.34 -20.59 -6.17
C HIS A 90 6.96 -21.13 -6.60
N ASN A 91 5.95 -21.00 -5.73
CA ASN A 91 4.57 -21.37 -6.03
C ASN A 91 3.68 -20.14 -5.77
N ILE A 92 3.25 -19.50 -6.85
CA ILE A 92 2.51 -18.22 -6.82
C ILE A 92 1.29 -18.30 -5.90
N MET A 93 0.49 -19.38 -6.01
CA MET A 93 -0.72 -19.58 -5.22
C MET A 93 -0.43 -19.71 -3.72
N GLN A 94 0.60 -20.49 -3.36
CA GLN A 94 1.01 -20.59 -1.95
C GLN A 94 1.61 -19.28 -1.42
N GLY A 95 2.34 -18.56 -2.27
CA GLY A 95 2.89 -17.25 -1.93
C GLY A 95 1.80 -16.23 -1.64
N LEU A 96 0.78 -16.17 -2.50
CA LEU A 96 -0.39 -15.29 -2.36
C LEU A 96 -1.18 -15.59 -1.09
N LYS A 97 -1.56 -16.86 -0.86
CA LYS A 97 -2.30 -17.23 0.35
C LYS A 97 -1.54 -16.85 1.61
N ARG A 98 -0.23 -17.18 1.66
CA ARG A 98 0.61 -16.82 2.80
C ARG A 98 0.77 -15.32 2.97
N PHE A 99 0.79 -14.55 1.88
CA PHE A 99 0.82 -13.09 1.95
C PHE A 99 -0.44 -12.58 2.65
N ILE A 100 -1.62 -12.96 2.17
CA ILE A 100 -2.91 -12.58 2.76
C ILE A 100 -3.00 -12.99 4.23
N ASP A 101 -2.68 -14.25 4.54
CA ASP A 101 -2.68 -14.76 5.92
C ASP A 101 -1.74 -13.95 6.83
N THR A 102 -0.58 -13.51 6.31
CA THR A 102 0.39 -12.71 7.06
C THR A 102 -0.11 -11.30 7.28
N VAL A 103 -0.69 -10.65 6.26
CA VAL A 103 -1.30 -9.32 6.41
C VAL A 103 -2.43 -9.39 7.43
N ASN A 104 -3.36 -10.33 7.28
CA ASN A 104 -4.48 -10.54 8.19
C ASN A 104 -4.00 -10.82 9.63
N PHE A 105 -2.95 -11.61 9.81
CA PHE A 105 -2.35 -11.82 11.12
C PHE A 105 -1.82 -10.52 11.71
N VAL A 106 -1.03 -9.75 10.96
CA VAL A 106 -0.43 -8.51 11.46
C VAL A 106 -1.51 -7.49 11.81
N LEU A 107 -2.50 -7.28 10.96
CA LEU A 107 -3.57 -6.30 11.21
C LEU A 107 -4.40 -6.67 12.44
N ARG A 108 -4.69 -7.96 12.66
CA ARG A 108 -5.44 -8.42 13.83
C ARG A 108 -4.70 -8.20 15.15
N GLU A 109 -3.39 -8.39 15.17
CA GLU A 109 -2.57 -8.21 16.37
C GLU A 109 -2.16 -6.74 16.61
N HIS A 110 -2.23 -5.90 15.58
CA HIS A 110 -1.84 -4.50 15.65
C HIS A 110 -2.86 -3.68 16.47
N SER A 111 -2.38 -2.75 17.28
CA SER A 111 -3.24 -1.96 18.18
C SER A 111 -4.10 -0.92 17.46
N GLY A 112 -3.65 -0.46 16.29
CA GLY A 112 -4.31 0.57 15.49
C GLY A 112 -4.12 2.02 16.02
N LEU A 113 -3.67 2.21 17.26
CA LEU A 113 -3.62 3.53 17.91
C LEU A 113 -2.57 4.50 17.35
N ALA A 114 -1.52 3.99 16.72
CA ALA A 114 -0.39 4.79 16.23
C ALA A 114 -0.20 4.69 14.71
N LEU A 115 -1.16 4.12 13.99
CA LEU A 115 -1.00 3.86 12.57
C LEU A 115 -1.00 5.17 11.77
N ASN A 116 0.12 5.43 11.10
CA ASN A 116 0.27 6.54 10.18
C ASN A 116 0.08 6.08 8.73
N ARG A 117 0.60 4.89 8.39
CA ARG A 117 0.66 4.39 7.02
C ARG A 117 0.29 2.92 6.94
N LEU A 118 -0.59 2.59 5.99
CA LEU A 118 -0.79 1.24 5.48
C LEU A 118 -0.39 1.19 4.01
N ALA A 119 0.54 0.32 3.66
CA ALA A 119 0.92 0.06 2.28
C ALA A 119 0.91 -1.43 1.98
N VAL A 120 0.24 -1.82 0.90
CA VAL A 120 0.20 -3.18 0.39
C VAL A 120 0.69 -3.16 -1.05
N ASN A 121 1.79 -3.87 -1.31
CA ASN A 121 2.39 -3.98 -2.63
C ASN A 121 2.53 -5.46 -3.00
N PHE A 122 1.48 -6.00 -3.61
CA PHE A 122 1.42 -7.40 -4.01
C PHE A 122 0.35 -7.56 -5.08
N GLU A 123 0.62 -8.34 -6.13
CA GLU A 123 -0.37 -8.64 -7.17
C GLU A 123 -1.63 -9.27 -6.55
N LEU A 124 -2.75 -8.54 -6.61
CA LEU A 124 -4.03 -8.93 -6.05
C LEU A 124 -5.18 -8.47 -6.96
N HIS A 125 -6.16 -9.37 -7.12
CA HIS A 125 -7.29 -9.18 -8.03
C HIS A 125 -8.63 -9.06 -7.29
N LYS A 126 -9.71 -8.81 -8.02
CA LYS A 126 -11.10 -8.68 -7.51
C LYS A 126 -11.57 -9.83 -6.62
N GLU A 127 -11.03 -11.04 -6.81
CA GLU A 127 -11.35 -12.22 -5.99
C GLU A 127 -10.90 -12.09 -4.52
N HIS A 128 -9.99 -11.17 -4.23
CA HIS A 128 -9.49 -10.87 -2.89
C HIS A 128 -10.19 -9.68 -2.23
N ALA A 129 -11.30 -9.21 -2.81
CA ALA A 129 -11.97 -7.98 -2.36
C ALA A 129 -12.30 -7.99 -0.87
N ASN A 130 -12.77 -9.11 -0.32
CA ASN A 130 -13.11 -9.21 1.11
C ASN A 130 -11.92 -8.94 2.03
N ASP A 131 -10.74 -9.47 1.69
CA ASP A 131 -9.53 -9.23 2.47
C ASP A 131 -9.09 -7.77 2.34
N ILE A 132 -9.06 -7.25 1.09
CA ILE A 132 -8.61 -5.88 0.81
C ILE A 132 -9.55 -4.85 1.48
N ASP A 133 -10.87 -5.04 1.41
CA ASP A 133 -11.87 -4.21 2.08
C ASP A 133 -11.67 -4.22 3.60
N GLY A 134 -11.33 -5.38 4.17
CA GLY A 134 -10.94 -5.50 5.57
C GLY A 134 -9.70 -4.69 5.92
N TRP A 135 -8.69 -4.71 5.06
CA TRP A 135 -7.45 -3.93 5.24
C TRP A 135 -7.70 -2.43 5.16
N VAL A 136 -8.52 -2.00 4.19
CA VAL A 136 -8.95 -0.61 4.04
C VAL A 136 -9.76 -0.17 5.27
N SER A 137 -10.70 -1.00 5.73
CA SER A 137 -11.49 -0.74 6.94
C SER A 137 -10.60 -0.59 8.18
N PHE A 138 -9.56 -1.41 8.30
CA PHE A 138 -8.57 -1.30 9.37
C PHE A 138 -7.78 0.02 9.30
N ALA A 139 -7.37 0.46 8.10
CA ALA A 139 -6.69 1.74 7.93
C ALA A 139 -7.59 2.92 8.35
N ILE A 140 -8.87 2.87 7.99
CA ILE A 140 -9.88 3.87 8.37
C ILE A 140 -10.06 3.90 9.88
N SER A 141 -10.32 2.76 10.52
CA SER A 141 -10.55 2.69 11.97
C SER A 141 -9.32 3.11 12.77
N SER A 142 -8.13 2.85 12.23
CA SER A 142 -6.84 3.26 12.79
C SER A 142 -6.43 4.68 12.43
N LYS A 143 -7.28 5.44 11.72
CA LYS A 143 -7.05 6.85 11.33
C LYS A 143 -5.74 7.05 10.55
N ALA A 144 -5.40 6.08 9.69
CA ALA A 144 -4.21 6.15 8.86
C ALA A 144 -4.25 7.40 7.97
N ARG A 145 -3.11 8.09 7.87
CA ARG A 145 -2.95 9.26 7.01
C ARG A 145 -2.54 8.89 5.60
N VAL A 146 -1.90 7.73 5.44
CA VAL A 146 -1.39 7.28 4.16
C VAL A 146 -1.89 5.87 3.85
N VAL A 147 -2.57 5.72 2.72
CA VAL A 147 -2.99 4.43 2.16
C VAL A 147 -2.35 4.26 0.79
N VAL A 148 -1.62 3.17 0.62
CA VAL A 148 -1.00 2.79 -0.66
C VAL A 148 -1.41 1.37 -1.00
N LEU A 149 -2.16 1.22 -2.08
CA LEU A 149 -2.51 -0.09 -2.63
C LEU A 149 -1.87 -0.19 -4.00
N ASN A 150 -0.89 -1.09 -4.13
CA ASN A 150 -0.29 -1.43 -5.40
C ASN A 150 -0.50 -2.91 -5.69
N PHE A 151 -1.36 -3.17 -6.66
CA PHE A 151 -1.71 -4.52 -7.09
C PHE A 151 -1.22 -4.81 -8.51
N SER A 152 -0.22 -4.06 -8.99
CA SER A 152 0.37 -4.25 -10.31
C SER A 152 0.80 -5.71 -10.52
N PRO A 153 0.46 -6.32 -11.67
CA PRO A 153 0.86 -7.68 -11.97
C PRO A 153 2.37 -7.80 -12.09
N TYR A 154 2.94 -8.89 -11.59
CA TYR A 154 4.36 -9.20 -11.83
C TYR A 154 4.60 -9.58 -13.29
N LEU A 155 3.61 -10.22 -13.91
CA LEU A 155 3.59 -10.65 -15.32
C LEU A 155 2.16 -10.53 -15.86
N GLY A 156 2.00 -10.12 -17.11
CA GLY A 156 0.69 -10.13 -17.80
C GLY A 156 0.00 -8.77 -17.84
N GLN A 157 -1.33 -8.80 -17.97
CA GLN A 157 -2.15 -7.61 -18.24
C GLN A 157 -2.89 -7.13 -16.98
N HIS A 158 -3.27 -5.85 -16.97
CA HIS A 158 -4.04 -5.21 -15.89
C HIS A 158 -5.54 -5.53 -15.99
N GLU A 159 -5.89 -6.80 -15.86
CA GLU A 159 -7.26 -7.32 -15.90
C GLU A 159 -7.75 -7.74 -14.52
N ASN A 160 -9.08 -7.89 -14.35
CA ASN A 160 -9.70 -8.34 -13.09
C ASN A 160 -9.39 -7.46 -11.87
N ASN A 161 -9.18 -6.17 -12.12
CA ASN A 161 -8.86 -5.18 -11.09
C ASN A 161 -9.89 -5.17 -9.96
N TYR A 162 -9.37 -5.09 -8.72
CA TYR A 162 -10.18 -4.85 -7.53
C TYR A 162 -10.86 -3.48 -7.60
N SER A 163 -12.13 -3.40 -7.21
CA SER A 163 -12.86 -2.13 -7.13
C SER A 163 -12.58 -1.45 -5.80
N PHE A 164 -11.93 -0.28 -5.84
CA PHE A 164 -11.58 0.47 -4.64
C PHE A 164 -12.86 0.92 -3.90
N PRO A 165 -12.97 0.72 -2.58
CA PRO A 165 -14.23 0.77 -1.87
C PRO A 165 -14.47 2.20 -1.38
N CYS A 166 -14.70 3.15 -2.30
CA CYS A 166 -14.92 4.56 -2.00
C CYS A 166 -16.00 4.78 -0.91
N HIS A 167 -17.01 3.92 -0.87
CA HIS A 167 -18.11 3.97 0.09
C HIS A 167 -17.66 3.83 1.56
N LEU A 168 -16.55 3.11 1.84
CA LEU A 168 -16.02 2.98 3.20
C LEU A 168 -15.50 4.30 3.76
N PHE A 169 -15.13 5.24 2.89
CA PHE A 169 -14.56 6.55 3.24
C PHE A 169 -15.61 7.65 3.41
N ASN A 170 -16.90 7.34 3.31
CA ASN A 170 -17.96 8.31 3.50
C ASN A 170 -18.02 8.84 4.95
N ASN A 171 -18.71 9.97 5.14
CA ASN A 171 -18.84 10.66 6.43
C ASN A 171 -17.47 11.09 7.01
N GLN A 172 -17.21 10.79 8.28
CA GLN A 172 -15.97 11.16 8.97
C GLN A 172 -14.81 10.18 8.73
N ASN A 173 -15.04 9.10 7.98
CA ASN A 173 -14.05 8.04 7.79
C ASN A 173 -12.86 8.47 6.92
N SER A 174 -13.03 9.46 6.05
CA SER A 174 -11.96 10.05 5.24
C SER A 174 -11.18 11.18 5.92
N SER A 175 -11.60 11.62 7.11
CA SER A 175 -11.12 12.85 7.75
C SER A 175 -9.61 12.84 8.08
N HIS A 176 -8.98 11.68 8.20
CA HIS A 176 -7.56 11.57 8.50
C HIS A 176 -6.69 11.31 7.27
N LEU A 177 -7.28 10.88 6.15
CA LEU A 177 -6.53 10.47 4.97
C LEU A 177 -5.93 11.69 4.26
N GLN A 178 -4.61 11.69 4.13
CA GLN A 178 -3.83 12.76 3.50
C GLN A 178 -3.19 12.32 2.18
N VAL A 179 -2.85 11.04 2.06
CA VAL A 179 -2.20 10.48 0.87
C VAL A 179 -2.91 9.20 0.46
N LEU A 180 -3.39 9.16 -0.77
CA LEU A 180 -3.97 7.98 -1.40
C LEU A 180 -3.19 7.66 -2.67
N ARG A 181 -2.63 6.46 -2.72
CA ARG A 181 -1.94 5.95 -3.91
C ARG A 181 -2.54 4.62 -4.30
N LEU A 182 -3.00 4.54 -5.53
CA LEU A 182 -3.67 3.39 -6.09
C LEU A 182 -2.96 2.97 -7.37
N ASP A 183 -2.61 1.69 -7.48
CA ASP A 183 -2.05 1.08 -8.68
C ASP A 183 -2.81 -0.20 -9.01
N SER A 184 -3.27 -0.30 -10.26
CA SER A 184 -3.98 -1.48 -10.79
C SER A 184 -5.28 -1.81 -10.05
N VAL A 185 -6.14 -0.79 -9.92
CA VAL A 185 -7.48 -0.90 -9.32
C VAL A 185 -8.53 -0.23 -10.21
N THR A 186 -9.79 -0.56 -9.98
CA THR A 186 -10.92 0.17 -10.53
C THR A 186 -11.36 1.23 -9.52
N LEU A 187 -11.51 2.48 -9.97
CA LEU A 187 -12.02 3.58 -9.17
C LEU A 187 -13.41 3.96 -9.69
N ASP A 188 -14.43 3.61 -8.90
CA ASP A 188 -15.82 3.98 -9.15
C ASP A 188 -16.37 4.77 -7.95
N PRO A 189 -16.13 6.09 -7.90
CA PRO A 189 -16.70 6.91 -6.84
C PRO A 189 -18.21 6.99 -7.06
N SER A 190 -19.00 6.36 -6.20
CA SER A 190 -20.46 6.46 -6.27
C SER A 190 -20.90 7.93 -6.20
N ARG A 191 -22.10 8.24 -6.69
CA ARG A 191 -22.65 9.62 -6.63
C ARG A 191 -22.80 10.15 -5.19
N GLU A 192 -22.91 9.23 -4.24
CA GLU A 192 -23.03 9.50 -2.80
C GLU A 192 -21.66 9.70 -2.12
N PHE A 193 -20.56 9.54 -2.86
CA PHE A 193 -19.22 9.70 -2.33
C PHE A 193 -19.01 11.13 -1.79
N CYS A 194 -18.75 11.20 -0.48
CA CYS A 194 -18.66 12.48 0.24
C CYS A 194 -17.31 13.19 0.05
N GLY A 195 -16.30 12.50 -0.50
CA GLY A 195 -14.98 13.07 -0.70
C GLY A 195 -13.95 12.74 0.37
N PHE A 196 -12.75 13.28 0.13
CA PHE A 196 -11.64 13.24 1.07
C PHE A 196 -11.29 14.67 1.50
N SER A 197 -11.77 15.08 2.66
CA SER A 197 -11.64 16.47 3.14
C SER A 197 -10.19 16.91 3.40
N ASN A 198 -9.31 15.97 3.74
CA ASN A 198 -7.90 16.24 4.08
C ASN A 198 -6.89 15.65 3.11
N LEU A 199 -7.34 15.15 1.95
CA LEU A 199 -6.44 14.54 0.96
C LEU A 199 -5.60 15.62 0.27
N THR A 200 -4.29 15.52 0.43
CA THR A 200 -3.30 16.41 -0.16
C THR A 200 -2.60 15.79 -1.36
N THR A 201 -2.51 14.46 -1.41
CA THR A 201 -1.83 13.74 -2.49
C THR A 201 -2.70 12.60 -3.01
N LEU A 202 -2.97 12.62 -4.31
CA LEU A 202 -3.60 11.54 -5.05
C LEU A 202 -2.64 11.05 -6.13
N ALA A 203 -2.33 9.76 -6.12
CA ALA A 203 -1.62 9.10 -7.22
C ALA A 203 -2.43 7.92 -7.74
N LEU A 204 -2.76 7.96 -9.03
CA LEU A 204 -3.47 6.91 -9.76
C LEU A 204 -2.53 6.36 -10.84
N VAL A 205 -2.27 5.06 -10.81
CA VAL A 205 -1.40 4.36 -11.78
C VAL A 205 -2.14 3.13 -12.28
N HIS A 206 -2.25 2.91 -13.60
CA HIS A 206 -3.04 1.78 -14.14
C HIS A 206 -4.47 1.68 -13.57
N VAL A 207 -5.08 2.82 -13.25
CA VAL A 207 -6.42 2.86 -12.65
C VAL A 207 -7.47 2.95 -13.75
N LEU A 208 -8.44 2.04 -13.72
CA LEU A 208 -9.66 2.15 -14.52
C LEU A 208 -10.65 3.08 -13.80
N ILE A 209 -10.95 4.23 -14.38
CA ILE A 209 -11.83 5.24 -13.77
C ILE A 209 -13.20 5.14 -14.46
N LEU A 210 -14.23 4.66 -13.75
CA LEU A 210 -15.56 4.40 -14.35
C LEU A 210 -16.44 5.64 -14.45
N GLN A 211 -16.19 6.65 -13.62
CA GLN A 211 -16.90 7.92 -13.64
C GLN A 211 -15.96 9.07 -13.94
N ASP A 212 -16.53 10.22 -14.25
CA ASP A 212 -15.75 11.39 -14.61
C ASP A 212 -14.92 11.87 -13.41
N LEU A 213 -13.58 11.84 -13.55
CA LEU A 213 -12.65 12.13 -12.46
C LEU A 213 -12.86 13.53 -11.89
N GLN A 214 -13.45 14.44 -12.65
CA GLN A 214 -13.85 15.78 -12.21
C GLN A 214 -14.66 15.76 -10.90
N TYR A 215 -15.62 14.83 -10.75
CA TYR A 215 -16.47 14.77 -9.56
C TYR A 215 -15.68 14.35 -8.33
N PHE A 216 -14.69 13.47 -8.53
CA PHE A 216 -13.78 13.07 -7.47
C PHE A 216 -12.88 14.22 -7.02
N LEU A 217 -12.32 14.99 -7.96
CA LEU A 217 -11.42 16.10 -7.66
C LEU A 217 -12.13 17.25 -6.93
N LEU A 218 -13.38 17.56 -7.29
CA LEU A 218 -14.21 18.55 -6.58
C LEU A 218 -14.43 18.21 -5.10
N ARG A 219 -14.35 16.92 -4.77
CA ARG A 219 -14.55 16.39 -3.43
C ARG A 219 -13.25 16.27 -2.63
N CYS A 220 -12.14 16.83 -3.14
CA CYS A 220 -10.82 16.84 -2.52
C CYS A 220 -10.28 18.29 -2.43
N PRO A 221 -10.84 19.15 -1.56
CA PRO A 221 -10.57 20.59 -1.57
C PRO A 221 -9.13 20.98 -1.21
N LEU A 222 -8.41 20.11 -0.49
CA LEU A 222 -7.03 20.33 -0.05
C LEU A 222 -5.98 19.64 -0.95
N LEU A 223 -6.38 19.15 -2.13
CA LEU A 223 -5.49 18.41 -3.02
C LEU A 223 -4.36 19.32 -3.53
N GLU A 224 -3.12 18.96 -3.19
CA GLU A 224 -1.91 19.69 -3.59
C GLU A 224 -1.16 18.99 -4.72
N CYS A 225 -1.21 17.66 -4.77
CA CYS A 225 -0.46 16.83 -5.70
C CYS A 225 -1.38 15.82 -6.39
N LEU A 226 -1.48 15.93 -7.70
CA LEU A 226 -2.22 15.00 -8.55
C LEU A 226 -1.27 14.30 -9.52
N THR A 227 -1.13 12.99 -9.39
CA THR A 227 -0.38 12.15 -10.33
C THR A 227 -1.31 11.13 -10.97
N ILE A 228 -1.33 11.08 -12.30
CA ILE A 228 -2.09 10.10 -13.07
C ILE A 228 -1.15 9.48 -14.09
N ARG A 229 -1.04 8.16 -14.12
CA ARG A 229 -0.15 7.44 -15.03
C ARG A 229 -0.83 6.21 -15.61
N GLN A 230 -0.70 6.00 -16.91
CA GLN A 230 -1.11 4.77 -17.57
C GLN A 230 -2.57 4.39 -17.30
N CYS A 231 -3.47 5.38 -17.21
CA CYS A 231 -4.91 5.17 -17.04
C CYS A 231 -5.56 5.10 -18.44
N PRO A 232 -5.98 3.90 -18.91
CA PRO A 232 -6.32 3.68 -20.32
C PRO A 232 -7.59 4.44 -20.77
N GLU A 233 -8.59 4.54 -19.90
CA GLU A 233 -9.90 5.15 -20.21
C GLU A 233 -9.99 6.65 -19.84
N LEU A 234 -8.87 7.28 -19.44
CA LEU A 234 -8.88 8.69 -19.10
C LEU A 234 -8.69 9.57 -20.35
N HIS A 235 -9.80 9.92 -20.98
CA HIS A 235 -9.81 10.75 -22.20
C HIS A 235 -9.80 12.25 -21.95
N ASN A 236 -10.37 12.70 -20.83
CA ASN A 236 -10.47 14.11 -20.46
C ASN A 236 -10.14 14.29 -18.99
N LEU A 237 -9.36 15.32 -18.68
CA LEU A 237 -9.13 15.77 -17.31
C LEU A 237 -9.58 17.21 -17.22
N HIS A 238 -10.69 17.45 -16.53
CA HIS A 238 -11.20 18.80 -16.34
C HIS A 238 -11.70 19.03 -14.92
N ALA A 239 -11.78 20.29 -14.52
CA ALA A 239 -12.38 20.70 -13.25
C ALA A 239 -13.30 21.90 -13.49
N THR A 240 -14.57 21.76 -13.09
CA THR A 240 -15.57 22.84 -13.23
C THR A 240 -15.39 23.97 -12.21
N GLN A 241 -14.65 23.72 -11.13
CA GLN A 241 -14.30 24.70 -10.11
C GLN A 241 -12.78 24.81 -9.96
N PRO A 242 -12.26 25.96 -9.49
CA PRO A 242 -10.84 26.14 -9.29
C PRO A 242 -10.26 25.16 -8.25
N LEU A 243 -9.21 24.43 -8.62
CA LEU A 243 -8.42 23.59 -7.72
C LEU A 243 -7.42 24.47 -6.95
N GLN A 244 -7.93 25.17 -5.93
CA GLN A 244 -7.20 26.20 -5.19
C GLN A 244 -5.89 25.70 -4.55
N CYS A 245 -5.84 24.47 -4.07
CA CYS A 245 -4.66 23.95 -3.37
C CYS A 245 -3.65 23.26 -4.29
N LEU A 246 -4.00 23.01 -5.57
CA LEU A 246 -3.19 22.19 -6.46
C LEU A 246 -1.89 22.91 -6.82
N LYS A 247 -0.76 22.31 -6.45
CA LYS A 247 0.61 22.82 -6.68
C LYS A 247 1.37 22.00 -7.71
N PHE A 248 1.09 20.70 -7.80
CA PHE A 248 1.74 19.75 -8.70
C PHE A 248 0.72 18.91 -9.46
N GLN A 249 0.89 18.85 -10.77
CA GLN A 249 0.14 17.95 -11.64
C GLN A 249 1.09 17.18 -12.55
N CYS A 250 0.89 15.86 -12.61
CA CYS A 250 1.61 14.97 -13.51
C CYS A 250 0.62 14.04 -14.21
N VAL A 251 0.61 14.04 -15.54
CA VAL A 251 -0.14 13.08 -16.37
C VAL A 251 0.85 12.38 -17.30
N GLN A 252 0.92 11.05 -17.25
CA GLN A 252 1.85 10.27 -18.08
C GLN A 252 1.17 9.08 -18.74
N ASP A 253 1.43 8.90 -20.02
CA ASP A 253 1.11 7.68 -20.77
C ASP A 253 -0.39 7.30 -20.69
N CYS A 254 -1.28 8.31 -20.65
CA CYS A 254 -2.74 8.15 -20.73
C CYS A 254 -3.25 8.50 -22.13
N ALA A 255 -4.37 7.89 -22.56
CA ALA A 255 -5.07 8.20 -23.81
C ALA A 255 -5.91 9.50 -23.72
N ILE A 256 -5.32 10.54 -23.13
CA ILE A 256 -5.97 11.81 -22.85
C ILE A 256 -5.91 12.74 -24.06
N HIS A 257 -7.01 13.44 -24.36
CA HIS A 257 -7.10 14.39 -25.47
C HIS A 257 -7.26 15.85 -25.00
N ARG A 258 -7.73 16.06 -23.76
CA ARG A 258 -7.89 17.40 -23.18
C ARG A 258 -7.52 17.42 -21.71
N ILE A 259 -6.73 18.42 -21.32
CA ILE A 259 -6.47 18.80 -19.92
C ILE A 259 -6.96 20.23 -19.75
N ASP A 260 -8.03 20.43 -18.99
CA ASP A 260 -8.65 21.73 -18.73
C ASP A 260 -8.76 21.96 -17.22
N LEU A 261 -7.72 22.56 -16.64
CA LEU A 261 -7.65 22.77 -15.22
C LEU A 261 -7.58 24.26 -14.92
N HIS A 262 -8.51 24.71 -14.11
CA HIS A 262 -8.40 25.97 -13.40
C HIS A 262 -7.65 25.71 -12.08
N ALA A 263 -6.36 26.02 -12.03
CA ALA A 263 -5.51 25.76 -10.86
C ALA A 263 -4.58 26.95 -10.55
N PRO A 264 -5.05 27.96 -9.79
CA PRO A 264 -4.34 29.23 -9.66
C PRO A 264 -3.00 29.16 -8.94
N ASN A 265 -2.84 28.13 -8.10
CA ASN A 265 -1.62 27.90 -7.33
C ASN A 265 -0.72 26.81 -7.93
N LEU A 266 -0.99 26.35 -9.17
CA LEU A 266 -0.18 25.33 -9.83
C LEU A 266 1.24 25.86 -10.06
N THR A 267 2.25 25.12 -9.60
CA THR A 267 3.66 25.50 -9.69
C THR A 267 4.45 24.62 -10.66
N LEU A 268 4.07 23.35 -10.78
CA LEU A 268 4.75 22.39 -11.63
C LEU A 268 3.71 21.55 -12.38
N PHE A 269 3.79 21.63 -13.70
CA PHE A 269 2.99 20.86 -14.65
C PHE A 269 3.87 19.88 -15.40
N GLN A 270 3.48 18.61 -15.47
CA GLN A 270 4.18 17.58 -16.22
C GLN A 270 3.21 16.77 -17.06
N TYR A 271 3.48 16.71 -18.35
CA TYR A 271 2.80 15.85 -19.30
C TYR A 271 3.82 14.98 -20.04
N ARG A 272 3.50 13.70 -20.20
CA ARG A 272 4.23 12.73 -21.02
C ARG A 272 3.22 11.84 -21.74
N GLY A 273 3.31 11.63 -23.05
CA GLY A 273 2.41 10.70 -23.73
C GLY A 273 2.56 10.66 -25.25
N GLY A 274 1.85 9.75 -25.92
CA GLY A 274 1.88 9.62 -27.40
C GLY A 274 0.76 10.37 -28.12
N SER A 275 -0.30 10.77 -27.41
CA SER A 275 -1.49 11.36 -28.03
C SER A 275 -1.40 12.88 -28.17
N LYS A 276 -2.04 13.45 -29.19
CA LYS A 276 -2.25 14.90 -29.27
C LYS A 276 -3.20 15.35 -28.16
N VAL A 277 -2.79 16.36 -27.39
CA VAL A 277 -3.55 16.87 -26.24
C VAL A 277 -3.77 18.38 -26.36
N LEU A 278 -4.98 18.83 -26.03
CA LEU A 278 -5.30 20.23 -25.83
C LEU A 278 -5.11 20.59 -24.35
N PHE A 279 -4.20 21.53 -24.08
CA PHE A 279 -3.97 22.06 -22.75
C PHE A 279 -4.70 23.40 -22.58
N ALA A 280 -5.69 23.44 -21.69
CA ALA A 280 -6.38 24.64 -21.22
C ALA A 280 -6.04 24.85 -19.74
N LEU A 281 -4.85 25.42 -19.49
CA LEU A 281 -4.37 25.72 -18.13
C LEU A 281 -4.82 27.12 -17.74
N ASN A 282 -6.07 27.23 -17.31
CA ASN A 282 -6.70 28.51 -17.00
C ASN A 282 -6.17 29.07 -15.67
N GLU A 283 -5.84 30.36 -15.66
CA GLU A 283 -5.41 31.12 -14.48
C GLU A 283 -4.26 30.50 -13.68
N CYS A 284 -3.37 29.71 -14.28
CA CYS A 284 -2.21 29.11 -13.60
C CYS A 284 -1.09 30.15 -13.29
N LEU A 285 -1.42 31.19 -12.53
CA LEU A 285 -0.59 32.39 -12.31
C LEU A 285 0.75 32.10 -11.61
N LYS A 286 0.86 30.97 -10.89
CA LYS A 286 2.07 30.59 -10.12
C LYS A 286 2.94 29.54 -10.80
N LEU A 287 2.68 29.22 -12.07
CA LEU A 287 3.38 28.16 -12.79
C LEU A 287 4.87 28.53 -12.95
N LYS A 288 5.75 27.69 -12.39
CA LYS A 288 7.22 27.88 -12.45
C LYS A 288 7.87 27.02 -13.52
N ALA A 289 7.34 25.82 -13.73
CA ALA A 289 7.85 24.87 -14.71
C ALA A 289 6.72 24.06 -15.34
N ALA A 290 6.78 23.92 -16.66
CA ALA A 290 5.93 23.05 -17.44
C ALA A 290 6.80 22.15 -18.31
N THR A 291 6.69 20.84 -18.14
CA THR A 291 7.38 19.85 -18.97
C THR A 291 6.35 19.10 -19.79
N VAL A 292 6.49 19.14 -21.11
CA VAL A 292 5.62 18.42 -22.05
C VAL A 292 6.51 17.56 -22.93
N ALA A 293 6.37 16.24 -22.83
CA ALA A 293 7.13 15.28 -23.62
C ALA A 293 6.16 14.43 -24.45
N PHE A 294 6.43 14.33 -25.75
CA PHE A 294 5.72 13.40 -26.63
C PHE A 294 6.66 12.29 -27.06
N PHE A 295 6.21 11.04 -27.06
CA PHE A 295 6.93 9.99 -27.79
C PHE A 295 6.35 9.87 -29.18
N VAL A 296 7.24 9.79 -30.16
CA VAL A 296 6.90 9.39 -31.51
C VAL A 296 6.94 7.87 -31.52
N GLU A 297 5.82 7.22 -31.83
CA GLU A 297 5.88 5.81 -32.24
C GLU A 297 6.71 5.75 -33.53
N VAL A 298 7.90 5.13 -33.45
CA VAL A 298 8.79 4.85 -34.59
C VAL A 298 8.39 3.53 -35.22
#